data_AF-A0A183DG13-F1
#
_entry.id   AF-A0A183DG13-F1
#
_cell.length_a   1.000
_cell.length_b   1.000
_cell.length_c   1.000
_cell.angle_alpha   90.00
_cell.angle_beta   90.00
_cell.angle_gamma   90.00
#
_symmetry.space_group_name_H-M   'P 1'
#
loop_
_entity.id
_entity.type
_entity.pdbx_description
1 polymer ?
#
loop_
_entity_poly.entity_id
_entity_poly.type
_entity_poly.pdbx_seq_one_letter_code
_entity_poly.pdbx_strand_id
1 'polypeptide(L)'
;MGTSAYCTSLYVNLLLLISNHLNCLYIAGLLNQETHQQLAERKKLHVVELSPQRRYFPVKVASPIRSELRTEQDIEPKERLLLNDFYGEGRLPIIKQEVPFYANLPNHLAAEALKYRFRNRDKCMIRLMADDVVPRWTRDERRKWADQKHQDVMGGLIP
;
A
#
# COMPACT_ATOMS: atom_id res chain seq x y z
N MET A 1 -37.86 -9.18 -32.11
CA MET A 1 -37.18 -10.18 -31.25
C MET A 1 -35.90 -9.55 -30.74
N GLY A 2 -35.93 -8.95 -29.54
CA GLY A 2 -34.76 -8.30 -28.94
C GLY A 2 -34.64 -8.77 -27.50
N THR A 3 -33.70 -9.67 -27.23
CA THR A 3 -33.42 -10.19 -25.90
C THR A 3 -32.58 -9.16 -25.15
N SER A 4 -33.22 -8.40 -24.26
CA SER A 4 -32.55 -7.55 -23.27
C SER A 4 -31.88 -8.42 -22.21
N ALA A 5 -30.56 -8.51 -22.25
CA ALA A 5 -29.77 -9.14 -21.19
C ALA A 5 -29.60 -8.14 -20.04
N TYR A 6 -30.52 -8.16 -19.07
CA TYR A 6 -30.32 -7.51 -17.78
C TYR A 6 -29.31 -8.35 -16.98
N CYS A 7 -28.08 -7.87 -16.88
CA CYS A 7 -27.05 -8.48 -16.04
C CYS A 7 -27.27 -8.01 -14.59
N THR A 8 -28.17 -8.69 -13.89
CA THR A 8 -28.42 -8.49 -12.46
C THR A 8 -27.49 -9.40 -11.66
N SER A 9 -26.37 -8.87 -11.19
CA SER A 9 -25.61 -9.53 -10.10
C SER A 9 -25.11 -8.47 -9.12
N LEU A 10 -25.90 -8.24 -8.06
CA LEU A 10 -25.51 -7.47 -6.89
C LEU A 10 -25.28 -8.48 -5.75
N TYR A 11 -24.02 -8.74 -5.43
CA TYR A 11 -23.64 -9.51 -4.24
C TYR A 11 -23.63 -8.56 -3.04
N VAL A 12 -24.59 -8.69 -2.12
CA VAL A 12 -24.58 -7.98 -0.83
C VAL A 12 -24.61 -9.02 0.28
N ASN A 13 -23.46 -9.24 0.92
CA ASN A 13 -23.35 -10.01 2.16
C ASN A 13 -23.36 -9.01 3.33
N LEU A 14 -24.42 -9.00 4.14
CA LEU A 14 -24.39 -8.34 5.45
C LEU A 14 -25.31 -9.04 6.45
N LEU A 15 -24.73 -9.47 7.56
CA LEU A 15 -25.33 -10.27 8.62
C LEU A 15 -26.14 -9.37 9.58
N LEU A 16 -27.45 -9.64 9.64
CA LEU A 16 -28.51 -9.24 10.57
C LEU A 16 -28.13 -8.36 11.79
N LEU A 17 -28.45 -7.04 11.75
CA LEU A 17 -28.96 -6.24 12.90
C LEU A 17 -29.31 -4.73 12.63
N ILE A 18 -29.51 -4.25 11.39
CA ILE A 18 -29.66 -2.79 11.11
C ILE A 18 -30.79 -2.46 10.10
N SER A 19 -31.99 -3.03 10.26
CA SER A 19 -33.00 -3.10 9.19
C SER A 19 -33.50 -1.75 8.62
N ASN A 20 -33.59 -0.67 9.41
CA ASN A 20 -34.13 0.60 8.92
C ASN A 20 -33.05 1.53 8.32
N HIS A 21 -31.85 1.57 8.90
CA HIS A 21 -30.80 2.48 8.43
C HIS A 21 -30.08 1.95 7.18
N LEU A 22 -30.04 0.62 6.98
CA LEU A 22 -29.46 0.00 5.79
C LEU A 22 -30.24 0.38 4.52
N ASN A 23 -31.58 0.38 4.60
CA ASN A 23 -32.42 0.73 3.45
C ASN A 23 -32.21 2.19 3.03
N CYS A 24 -32.18 3.12 4.00
CA CYS A 24 -31.92 4.54 3.73
C CYS A 24 -30.52 4.76 3.12
N LEU A 25 -29.49 4.08 3.64
CA LEU A 25 -28.13 4.18 3.09
C LEU A 25 -28.02 3.56 1.69
N TYR A 26 -28.66 2.42 1.46
CA TYR A 26 -28.67 1.76 0.16
C TYR A 26 -29.37 2.62 -0.89
N ILE A 27 -30.56 3.15 -0.57
CA ILE A 27 -31.33 4.02 -1.47
C ILE A 27 -30.57 5.33 -1.72
N ALA A 28 -29.98 5.94 -0.68
CA ALA A 28 -29.14 7.13 -0.84
C ALA A 28 -27.91 6.85 -1.73
N GLY A 29 -27.27 5.68 -1.55
CA GLY A 29 -26.16 5.24 -2.37
C GLY A 29 -26.52 5.03 -3.84
N LEU A 30 -27.68 4.42 -4.13
CA LEU A 30 -28.21 4.27 -5.49
C LEU A 30 -28.55 5.63 -6.12
N LEU A 31 -29.14 6.54 -5.35
CA LEU A 31 -29.57 7.86 -5.84
C LEU A 31 -28.36 8.75 -6.18
N ASN A 32 -27.24 8.58 -5.47
CA ASN A 32 -26.00 9.33 -5.69
C ASN A 32 -25.08 8.71 -6.76
N GLN A 33 -25.55 7.74 -7.55
CA GLN A 33 -24.74 7.14 -8.62
C GLN A 33 -24.59 8.11 -9.79
N GLU A 34 -23.35 8.50 -10.10
CA GLU A 34 -23.04 9.21 -11.35
C GLU A 34 -22.86 8.20 -12.50
N THR A 35 -23.36 8.55 -13.68
CA THR A 35 -23.11 7.77 -14.91
C THR A 35 -21.71 8.01 -15.45
N HIS A 36 -21.14 7.05 -16.19
CA HIS A 36 -19.82 7.21 -16.83
C HIS A 36 -19.74 8.45 -17.74
N GLN A 37 -20.86 8.84 -18.34
CA GLN A 37 -20.95 10.02 -19.18
C GLN A 37 -20.83 11.32 -18.37
N GLN A 38 -21.57 11.43 -17.26
CA GLN A 38 -21.49 12.58 -16.37
C GLN A 38 -20.10 12.71 -15.75
N LEU A 39 -19.47 11.59 -15.41
CA LEU A 39 -18.08 11.57 -14.93
C LEU A 39 -17.09 12.07 -15.99
N ALA A 40 -17.22 11.59 -17.23
CA ALA A 40 -16.39 12.02 -18.35
C ALA A 40 -16.51 13.53 -18.61
N GLU A 41 -17.73 14.07 -18.53
CA GLU A 41 -18.00 15.50 -18.68
C GLU A 41 -17.40 16.33 -17.55
N ARG A 42 -17.58 15.91 -16.30
CA ARG A 42 -17.06 16.59 -15.10
C ARG A 42 -15.54 16.64 -15.08
N LYS A 43 -14.89 15.52 -15.42
CA LYS A 43 -13.42 15.40 -15.44
C LYS A 43 -12.78 15.84 -16.75
N LYS A 44 -13.59 15.98 -17.81
CA LYS A 44 -13.14 16.31 -19.18
C LYS A 44 -12.12 15.29 -19.71
N LEU A 45 -12.34 14.01 -19.41
CA LEU A 45 -11.44 12.90 -19.73
C LEU A 45 -12.24 11.70 -20.23
N HIS A 46 -11.57 10.82 -20.99
CA HIS A 46 -12.16 9.55 -21.41
C HIS A 46 -12.23 8.56 -20.25
N VAL A 47 -13.37 7.89 -20.11
CA VAL A 47 -13.53 6.79 -19.16
C VAL A 47 -13.28 5.49 -19.91
N VAL A 48 -12.30 4.73 -19.42
CA VAL A 48 -11.84 3.48 -20.04
C VAL A 48 -12.02 2.33 -19.06
N GLU A 49 -12.56 1.22 -19.55
CA GLU A 49 -12.63 -0.04 -18.81
C GLU A 49 -11.43 -0.92 -19.12
N LEU A 50 -10.85 -1.49 -18.07
CA LEU A 50 -9.77 -2.47 -18.14
C LEU A 50 -10.25 -3.77 -17.49
N SER A 51 -10.54 -4.77 -18.32
CA SER A 51 -11.08 -6.07 -17.88
C SER A 51 -10.03 -7.18 -18.02
N PRO A 52 -9.83 -8.04 -17.01
CA PRO A 52 -8.94 -9.21 -17.11
C PRO A 52 -9.33 -10.18 -18.22
N GLN A 53 -10.63 -10.36 -18.47
CA GLN A 53 -11.16 -11.24 -19.53
C GLN A 53 -10.71 -10.79 -20.92
N ARG A 54 -10.57 -9.47 -21.10
CA ARG A 54 -10.08 -8.84 -22.33
C ARG A 54 -8.56 -8.62 -22.32
N ARG A 55 -7.82 -9.31 -21.44
CA ARG A 55 -6.36 -9.15 -21.27
C ARG A 55 -5.96 -7.68 -21.01
N TYR A 56 -6.81 -6.95 -20.28
CA TYR A 56 -6.62 -5.53 -20.00
C TYR A 56 -6.53 -4.63 -21.25
N PHE A 57 -7.15 -5.04 -22.36
CA PHE A 57 -7.28 -4.16 -23.51
C PHE A 57 -8.19 -2.97 -23.17
N PRO A 58 -7.75 -1.72 -23.40
CA PRO A 58 -8.52 -0.53 -23.03
C PRO A 58 -9.75 -0.40 -23.93
N VAL A 59 -10.93 -0.48 -23.32
CA VAL A 59 -12.21 -0.22 -24.00
C VAL A 59 -12.74 1.13 -23.55
N LYS A 60 -12.89 2.06 -24.48
CA LYS A 60 -13.49 3.37 -24.21
C LYS A 60 -14.98 3.20 -23.94
N VAL A 61 -15.42 3.50 -22.72
CA VAL A 61 -16.82 3.40 -22.28
C VAL A 61 -17.56 4.72 -22.48
N ALA A 62 -16.92 5.84 -22.15
CA ALA A 62 -17.52 7.17 -22.29
C ALA A 62 -16.49 8.21 -22.73
N SER A 63 -16.98 9.21 -23.46
CA SER A 63 -16.20 10.37 -23.89
C SER A 63 -16.98 11.65 -23.58
N PRO A 64 -16.29 12.74 -23.21
CA PRO A 64 -16.95 14.02 -23.04
C PRO A 64 -17.60 14.44 -24.37
N ILE A 65 -18.87 14.84 -24.33
CA ILE A 65 -19.63 15.29 -25.52
C ILE A 65 -19.65 16.81 -25.58
N ARG A 66 -19.88 17.47 -24.44
CA ARG A 66 -20.08 18.92 -24.34
C ARG A 66 -18.83 19.70 -24.00
N SER A 67 -17.89 19.08 -23.29
CA SER A 67 -16.65 19.71 -22.83
C SER A 67 -15.47 19.30 -23.69
N GLU A 68 -14.53 20.21 -23.87
CA GLU A 68 -13.24 19.93 -24.52
C GLU A 68 -12.41 18.96 -23.67
N LEU A 69 -11.65 18.11 -24.33
CA LEU A 69 -10.79 17.11 -23.69
C LEU A 69 -9.56 17.79 -23.07
N ARG A 70 -9.27 17.49 -21.80
CA ARG A 70 -8.04 17.96 -21.14
C ARG A 70 -6.80 17.34 -21.79
N THR A 71 -5.73 18.13 -21.86
CA THR A 71 -4.41 17.68 -22.30
C THR A 71 -3.59 17.26 -21.08
N GLU A 72 -2.52 16.47 -21.28
CA GLU A 72 -1.65 15.98 -20.20
C GLU A 72 -1.07 17.10 -19.33
N GLN A 73 -0.88 18.29 -19.88
CA GLN A 73 -0.37 19.47 -19.16
C GLN A 73 -1.33 19.98 -18.09
N ASP A 74 -2.64 19.79 -18.29
CA ASP A 74 -3.66 20.25 -17.35
C ASP A 74 -3.82 19.31 -16.15
N ILE A 75 -3.26 18.09 -16.22
CA ILE A 75 -3.46 17.05 -15.21
C ILE A 75 -2.45 17.25 -14.08
N GLU A 76 -2.96 17.58 -12.89
CA GLU A 76 -2.10 17.66 -11.71
C GLU A 76 -1.57 16.26 -11.35
N PRO A 77 -0.28 16.12 -11.00
CA PRO A 77 0.31 14.82 -10.66
C PRO A 77 -0.28 14.19 -9.39
N LYS A 78 -1.00 14.97 -8.58
CA LYS A 78 -1.67 14.52 -7.35
C LYS A 78 -3.16 14.20 -7.55
N GLU A 79 -3.70 14.42 -8.75
CA GLU A 79 -5.12 14.17 -9.02
C GLU A 79 -5.44 12.68 -8.96
N ARG A 80 -6.50 12.29 -8.22
CA ARG A 80 -7.00 10.91 -8.19
C ARG A 80 -7.83 10.64 -9.45
N LEU A 81 -7.40 9.67 -10.25
CA LEU A 81 -8.03 9.34 -11.54
C LEU A 81 -8.73 7.97 -11.54
N LEU A 82 -8.48 7.12 -10.54
CA LEU A 82 -9.12 5.81 -10.45
C LEU A 82 -10.58 5.96 -9.99
N LEU A 83 -11.49 5.27 -10.67
CA LEU A 83 -12.93 5.36 -10.41
C LEU A 83 -13.29 5.02 -8.95
N ASN A 84 -12.63 4.00 -8.40
CA ASN A 84 -12.85 3.52 -7.03
C ASN A 84 -12.54 4.59 -5.96
N ASP A 85 -11.68 5.56 -6.27
CA ASP A 85 -11.27 6.60 -5.33
C ASP A 85 -12.33 7.69 -5.15
N PHE A 86 -13.27 7.84 -6.08
CA PHE A 86 -14.28 8.91 -6.05
C PHE A 86 -15.43 8.62 -5.08
N TYR A 87 -15.90 7.38 -5.03
CA TYR A 87 -17.15 7.04 -4.33
C TYR A 87 -16.93 6.48 -2.92
N GLY A 88 -15.68 6.31 -2.49
CA GLY A 88 -15.36 5.79 -1.16
C GLY A 88 -15.32 6.84 -0.04
N GLU A 89 -15.55 8.13 -0.30
CA GLU A 89 -15.26 9.23 0.66
C GLU A 89 -13.82 9.17 1.22
N GLY A 90 -12.89 8.53 0.50
CA GLY A 90 -11.55 8.21 0.99
C GLY A 90 -11.45 7.03 1.97
N ARG A 91 -12.54 6.32 2.25
CA ARG A 91 -12.57 5.06 3.00
C ARG A 91 -12.21 3.92 2.07
N LEU A 92 -10.97 3.45 2.16
CA LEU A 92 -10.55 2.18 1.58
C LEU A 92 -10.82 1.05 2.58
N PRO A 93 -11.19 -0.17 2.13
CA PRO A 93 -11.23 -1.31 3.03
C PRO A 93 -9.84 -1.53 3.61
N ILE A 94 -9.74 -1.50 4.95
CA ILE A 94 -8.50 -1.82 5.64
C ILE A 94 -8.24 -3.31 5.45
N ILE A 95 -7.28 -3.64 4.59
CA ILE A 95 -6.75 -5.00 4.49
C ILE A 95 -5.92 -5.25 5.74
N LYS A 96 -6.48 -5.99 6.70
CA LYS A 96 -5.73 -6.41 7.89
C LYS A 96 -4.68 -7.42 7.44
N GLN A 97 -3.41 -7.16 7.76
CA GLN A 97 -2.38 -8.17 7.57
C GLN A 97 -2.70 -9.38 8.46
N GLU A 98 -2.74 -10.55 7.86
CA GLU A 98 -2.93 -11.80 8.59
C GLU A 98 -1.71 -12.02 9.49
N VAL A 99 -1.91 -11.93 10.80
CA VAL A 99 -0.87 -12.28 11.77
C VAL A 99 -0.85 -13.80 11.91
N PRO A 100 0.35 -14.44 11.97
CA PRO A 100 0.43 -15.86 12.22
C PRO A 100 -0.15 -16.19 13.59
N PHE A 101 -0.67 -17.40 13.77
CA PHE A 101 -1.35 -17.82 15.01
C PHE A 101 -0.51 -17.60 16.29
N TYR A 102 0.82 -17.65 16.16
CA TYR A 102 1.75 -17.51 17.29
C TYR A 102 2.07 -16.07 17.67
N ALA A 103 1.66 -15.08 16.89
CA ALA A 103 2.03 -13.67 17.12
C ALA A 103 1.63 -13.19 18.52
N ASN A 104 0.50 -13.66 19.04
CA ASN A 104 -0.03 -13.27 20.35
C ASN A 104 0.29 -14.26 21.48
N LEU A 105 1.10 -15.30 21.21
CA LEU A 105 1.49 -16.26 22.26
C LEU A 105 2.47 -15.60 23.24
N PRO A 106 2.40 -15.89 24.55
CA PRO A 106 3.26 -15.27 25.56
C PRO A 106 4.75 -15.51 25.31
N ASN A 107 5.11 -16.72 24.83
CA ASN A 107 6.49 -17.04 24.47
C ASN A 107 7.00 -16.20 23.30
N HIS A 108 6.14 -15.92 22.33
CA HIS A 108 6.50 -15.10 21.17
C HIS A 108 6.72 -13.64 21.59
N LEU A 109 5.79 -13.09 22.39
CA LEU A 109 5.91 -11.74 22.93
C LEU A 109 7.16 -11.57 23.80
N ALA A 110 7.49 -12.57 24.63
CA ALA A 110 8.73 -12.57 25.41
C ALA A 110 9.98 -12.58 24.51
N ALA A 111 9.98 -13.37 23.43
CA ALA A 111 11.07 -13.39 22.46
C ALA A 111 11.19 -12.06 21.68
N GLU A 112 10.08 -11.44 21.30
CA GLU A 112 10.07 -10.10 20.70
C GLU A 112 10.60 -9.04 21.67
N ALA A 113 10.24 -9.13 22.96
CA ALA A 113 10.74 -8.23 23.98
C ALA A 113 12.28 -8.27 24.08
N LEU A 114 12.89 -9.45 23.91
CA LEU A 114 14.35 -9.59 23.88
C LEU A 114 14.96 -8.95 22.62
N LYS A 115 14.28 -9.02 21.47
CA LYS A 115 14.75 -8.38 20.23
C LYS A 115 14.77 -6.85 20.33
N TYR A 116 13.91 -6.24 21.15
CA TYR A 116 13.90 -4.78 21.32
C TYR A 116 15.23 -4.22 21.84
N ARG A 117 16.03 -5.01 22.57
CA ARG A 117 17.38 -4.62 23.03
C ARG A 117 18.34 -4.31 21.87
N PHE A 118 18.15 -4.98 20.74
CA PHE A 118 19.00 -4.82 19.56
C PHE A 118 18.36 -3.91 18.49
N ARG A 119 17.20 -3.31 18.80
CA ARG A 119 16.50 -2.44 17.86
C ARG A 119 17.36 -1.23 17.52
N ASN A 120 17.47 -0.91 16.24
CA ASN A 120 18.25 0.21 15.71
C ASN A 120 19.76 0.18 16.00
N ARG A 121 20.32 -0.95 16.48
CA ARG A 121 21.75 -1.05 16.75
C ARG A 121 22.59 -0.74 15.50
N ASP A 122 22.17 -1.25 14.35
CA ASP A 122 22.85 -1.01 13.06
C ASP A 122 22.80 0.46 12.65
N LYS A 123 21.64 1.12 12.82
CA LYS A 123 21.50 2.56 12.53
C LYS A 123 22.35 3.41 13.47
N CYS A 124 22.43 3.03 14.74
CA CYS A 124 23.29 3.70 15.71
C CYS A 124 24.76 3.52 15.32
N MET A 125 25.17 2.31 14.91
CA MET A 125 26.51 2.03 14.42
C MET A 125 26.86 2.85 13.18
N ILE A 126 25.95 2.94 12.20
CA ILE A 126 26.14 3.76 11.00
C ILE A 126 26.34 5.24 11.37
N ARG A 127 25.60 5.76 12.35
CA ARG A 127 25.79 7.14 12.85
C ARG A 127 27.14 7.31 13.54
N LEU A 128 27.50 6.39 14.44
CA LEU A 128 28.79 6.43 15.12
C LEU A 128 29.98 6.34 14.16
N MET A 129 29.83 5.61 13.05
CA MET A 129 30.80 5.57 11.96
C MET A 129 30.84 6.88 11.15
N ALA A 130 29.71 7.58 11.02
CA ALA A 130 29.64 8.86 10.32
C ALA A 130 30.21 10.01 11.18
N ASP A 131 30.05 9.92 12.50
CA ASP A 131 30.60 10.86 13.48
C ASP A 131 32.09 10.56 13.80
N ASP A 132 32.72 9.61 13.09
CA ASP A 132 34.09 9.12 13.29
C ASP A 132 34.42 8.62 14.72
N VAL A 133 33.40 8.39 15.56
CA VAL A 133 33.54 7.85 16.92
C VAL A 133 33.99 6.39 16.88
N VAL A 134 33.51 5.65 15.88
CA VAL A 134 33.89 4.26 15.63
C VAL A 134 34.55 4.18 14.25
N PRO A 135 35.80 3.69 14.14
CA PRO A 135 36.45 3.53 12.85
C PRO A 135 35.70 2.51 11.99
N ARG A 136 35.63 2.79 10.69
CA ARG A 136 34.98 1.90 9.73
C ARG A 136 35.84 0.67 9.51
N TRP A 137 35.40 -0.48 10.03
CA TRP A 137 36.04 -1.78 9.88
C TRP A 137 36.34 -2.18 8.42
N THR A 138 37.47 -1.72 7.90
CA THR A 138 37.95 -2.00 6.55
C THR A 138 38.77 -3.28 6.52
N ARG A 139 39.03 -3.81 5.31
CA ARG A 139 39.84 -5.03 5.15
C ARG A 139 41.25 -4.85 5.74
N ASP A 140 41.82 -3.65 5.59
CA ASP A 140 43.16 -3.34 6.08
C ASP A 140 43.18 -3.18 7.61
N GLU A 141 42.18 -2.52 8.19
CA GLU A 141 42.01 -2.47 9.65
C GLU A 141 41.82 -3.85 10.27
N ARG A 142 41.08 -4.74 9.60
CA ARG A 142 40.93 -6.13 10.05
C ARG A 142 42.26 -6.88 10.06
N ARG A 143 43.10 -6.69 9.03
CA ARG A 143 44.46 -7.26 8.98
C ARG A 143 45.31 -6.72 10.13
N LYS A 144 45.36 -5.40 10.29
CA LYS A 144 46.10 -4.74 11.40
C LYS A 144 45.66 -5.25 12.77
N TRP A 145 44.35 -5.37 12.99
CA TRP A 145 43.81 -5.90 14.26
C TRP A 145 44.20 -7.37 14.49
N ALA A 146 44.17 -8.20 13.43
CA ALA A 146 44.59 -9.60 13.52
C ALA A 146 46.09 -9.74 13.79
N ASP A 147 46.92 -8.94 13.12
CA ASP A 147 48.37 -8.89 13.32
C ASP A 147 48.69 -8.44 14.75
N GLN A 148 47.98 -7.42 15.25
CA GLN A 148 48.12 -6.93 16.62
C GLN A 148 47.73 -8.01 17.64
N LYS A 149 46.59 -8.68 17.43
CA LYS A 149 46.19 -9.82 18.28
C LYS A 149 47.20 -10.96 18.26
N HIS A 150 47.76 -11.27 17.09
CA HIS A 150 48.79 -12.28 16.98
C HIS A 150 50.05 -11.87 17.79
N GLN A 151 50.48 -10.61 17.68
CA GLN A 151 51.59 -10.10 18.48
C GLN A 151 51.28 -10.12 19.98
N ASP A 152 50.08 -9.74 20.39
CA ASP A 152 49.65 -9.76 21.81
C ASP A 152 49.65 -11.18 22.39
N VAL A 153 49.24 -12.18 21.60
CA VAL A 153 49.29 -13.61 21.97
C VAL A 153 50.74 -14.09 22.07
N MET A 154 51.58 -13.76 21.08
CA MET A 154 53.01 -14.11 21.11
C MET A 154 53.76 -13.41 22.26
N GLY A 155 53.30 -12.21 22.65
CA GLY A 155 53.79 -11.46 23.80
C GLY A 155 53.20 -11.88 25.14
N GLY A 156 52.26 -12.85 25.17
CA GLY A 156 51.63 -13.38 26.39
C GLY A 156 50.68 -12.42 27.11
N LEU A 157 50.25 -11.33 26.47
CA LEU A 157 49.25 -10.38 26.99
C LEU A 157 47.83 -10.93 26.93
N ILE A 158 47.59 -11.83 25.98
CA ILE A 158 46.31 -12.50 25.76
C ILE A 158 46.57 -14.00 25.85
N PRO A 159 45.78 -14.75 26.65
CA PRO A 159 45.92 -16.19 26.76
C PRO A 159 45.61 -16.93 25.45
#